data_AF-A0A7W5ZXU5-F1
#
_entry.id   AF-A0A7W5ZXU5-F1
#
_cell.length_a   1.000
_cell.length_b   1.000
_cell.length_c   1.000
_cell.angle_alpha   90.00
_cell.angle_beta   90.00
_cell.angle_gamma   90.00
#
_symmetry.space_group_name_H-M   'P 1'
#
loop_
_entity.id
_entity.type
_entity.pdbx_description
1 polymer ?
#
loop_
_entity_poly.entity_id
_entity_poly.type
_entity_poly.pdbx_seq_one_letter_code
_entity_poly.pdbx_strand_id
1 'polypeptide(L)'
;MSAWTRSRPLGPSLREYANGAVVVRSGLEPREMLAVLQAIEVAFGRKRQGQRWRSRTLDLDIVLWSGGCWADEVLMVPHREFRARAFVLGPAVQIAPRWRDPVSGLTLKHLRARLTRRAPPPR
;
A
#
# COMPACT_ATOMS: atom_id res chain seq x y z
N MET A 1 11.64 7.26 -3.94
CA MET A 1 11.32 5.88 -3.50
C MET A 1 11.82 5.70 -2.08
N SER A 2 11.15 4.91 -1.24
CA SER A 2 11.57 4.67 0.16
C SER A 2 12.69 3.64 0.23
N ALA A 3 13.29 3.47 1.42
CA ALA A 3 14.06 2.26 1.69
C ALA A 3 13.15 1.03 1.77
N TRP A 4 13.69 -0.16 1.49
CA TRP A 4 12.98 -1.43 1.62
C TRP A 4 12.85 -1.84 3.09
N THR A 5 11.65 -2.22 3.51
CA THR A 5 11.36 -2.67 4.87
C THR A 5 10.90 -4.13 4.86
N ARG A 6 11.47 -4.97 5.73
CA ARG A 6 11.02 -6.35 5.90
C ARG A 6 9.80 -6.42 6.81
N SER A 7 8.82 -7.26 6.48
CA SER A 7 7.69 -7.53 7.36
C SER A 7 7.34 -9.01 7.40
N ARG A 8 6.78 -9.44 8.53
CA ARG A 8 6.07 -10.72 8.62
C ARG A 8 4.90 -10.75 7.62
N PRO A 9 4.54 -11.92 7.09
CA PRO A 9 3.45 -12.08 6.15
C PRO A 9 2.10 -11.84 6.82
N LEU A 10 1.14 -11.32 6.06
CA LEU A 10 -0.27 -11.40 6.43
C LEU A 10 -0.79 -12.80 6.01
N GLY A 11 -1.19 -13.63 6.98
CA GLY A 11 -1.69 -15.00 6.75
C GLY A 11 -0.67 -16.11 7.04
N PRO A 12 -0.95 -17.38 6.69
CA PRO A 12 -0.24 -18.57 7.16
C PRO A 12 1.14 -18.79 6.52
N SER A 13 1.65 -17.83 5.74
CA SER A 13 2.96 -17.96 5.11
C SER A 13 4.08 -17.85 6.15
N LEU A 14 5.22 -18.49 5.90
CA LEU A 14 6.45 -18.37 6.72
C LEU A 14 7.50 -17.44 6.07
N ARG A 15 7.17 -16.79 4.96
CA ARG A 15 8.14 -15.97 4.18
C ARG A 15 8.15 -14.51 4.65
N GLU A 16 9.34 -13.93 4.75
CA GLU A 16 9.51 -12.47 4.91
C GLU A 16 9.20 -11.75 3.60
N TYR A 17 8.44 -10.64 3.67
CA TYR A 17 8.19 -9.76 2.53
C TYR A 17 9.07 -8.51 2.60
N ALA A 18 9.60 -8.09 1.46
CA ALA A 18 10.19 -6.76 1.29
C ALA A 18 9.11 -5.79 0.79
N ASN A 19 8.84 -4.74 1.58
CA ASN A 19 7.86 -3.72 1.27
C ASN A 19 8.56 -2.39 1.00
N GLY A 20 8.06 -1.64 0.02
CA GLY A 20 8.53 -0.32 -0.32
C GLY A 20 7.37 0.58 -0.72
N ALA A 21 7.60 1.88 -0.72
CA ALA A 21 6.68 2.87 -1.25
C ALA A 21 7.37 3.74 -2.30
N VAL A 22 6.60 4.20 -3.27
CA VAL A 22 7.05 5.13 -4.30
C VAL A 22 5.97 6.19 -4.53
N VAL A 23 6.41 7.43 -4.77
CA VAL A 23 5.54 8.48 -5.29
C VAL A 23 5.79 8.54 -6.78
N VAL A 24 4.73 8.39 -7.57
CA VAL A 24 4.78 8.43 -9.03
C VAL A 24 4.04 9.67 -9.49
N ARG A 25 4.63 10.42 -10.41
CA ARG A 25 3.95 11.49 -11.15
C ARG A 25 3.62 10.96 -12.54
N SER A 26 2.36 11.04 -12.92
CA SER A 26 1.86 10.59 -14.22
C SER A 26 0.63 11.42 -14.58
N GLY A 27 0.30 11.49 -15.88
CA GLY A 27 -0.97 12.04 -16.38
C GLY A 27 -2.09 11.01 -16.45
N LEU A 28 -1.85 9.77 -16.05
CA LEU A 28 -2.83 8.69 -16.05
C LEU A 28 -3.82 8.81 -14.90
N GLU A 29 -5.09 8.52 -15.15
CA GLU A 29 -6.12 8.36 -14.12
C GLU A 29 -5.91 7.05 -13.33
N PRO A 30 -6.49 6.90 -12.12
CA PRO A 30 -6.30 5.72 -11.27
C PRO A 30 -6.58 4.38 -11.97
N ARG A 31 -7.60 4.32 -12.83
CA ARG A 31 -7.97 3.11 -13.59
C ARG A 31 -6.86 2.69 -14.57
N GLU A 32 -6.28 3.67 -15.27
CA GLU A 32 -5.23 3.45 -16.25
C GLU A 32 -3.91 3.07 -15.56
N MET A 33 -3.58 3.76 -14.46
CA MET A 33 -2.46 3.40 -13.61
C MET A 33 -2.59 1.96 -13.10
N LEU A 34 -3.78 1.55 -12.65
CA LEU A 34 -4.01 0.17 -12.22
C LEU A 34 -3.71 -0.85 -13.33
N ALA A 35 -4.12 -0.56 -14.57
CA ALA A 35 -3.82 -1.44 -15.70
C ALA A 35 -2.31 -1.56 -15.94
N VAL A 36 -1.56 -0.46 -15.83
CA VAL A 36 -0.09 -0.45 -15.93
C VAL A 36 0.55 -1.30 -14.81
N LEU A 37 0.12 -1.12 -13.56
CA LEU A 37 0.65 -1.90 -12.44
C LEU A 37 0.37 -3.40 -12.60
N GLN A 38 -0.83 -3.77 -13.03
CA GLN A 38 -1.19 -5.16 -13.31
C GLN A 38 -0.34 -5.77 -14.42
N ALA A 39 -0.03 -5.01 -15.47
CA ALA A 39 0.86 -5.46 -16.55
C ALA A 39 2.28 -5.72 -16.04
N ILE A 40 2.79 -4.85 -15.17
CA ILE A 40 4.10 -5.04 -14.51
C ILE A 40 4.08 -6.32 -13.67
N GLU A 41 3.07 -6.53 -12.83
CA GLU A 41 2.97 -7.75 -12.02
C GLU A 41 2.93 -9.03 -12.87
N VAL A 42 2.21 -9.01 -14.00
CA VAL A 42 2.18 -10.12 -14.96
C VAL A 42 3.57 -10.37 -15.53
N ALA A 43 4.30 -9.33 -15.93
CA ALA A 43 5.67 -9.45 -16.42
C ALA A 43 6.63 -10.02 -15.36
N PHE A 44 6.41 -9.72 -14.08
CA PHE A 44 7.15 -10.28 -12.94
C PHE A 44 6.68 -11.68 -12.51
N GLY A 45 5.81 -12.32 -13.29
CA GLY A 45 5.42 -13.72 -13.11
C GLY A 45 4.10 -13.94 -12.38
N ARG A 46 3.21 -12.93 -12.27
CA ARG A 46 1.83 -13.13 -11.80
C ARG A 46 1.07 -14.02 -12.79
N LYS A 47 1.04 -15.34 -12.53
CA LYS A 47 0.29 -16.31 -13.34
C LYS A 47 -1.22 -16.14 -13.09
N ARG A 48 -2.00 -15.84 -14.13
CA ARG A 48 -3.47 -15.66 -14.07
C ARG A 48 -4.26 -16.95 -13.82
N GLN A 49 -3.63 -18.14 -13.87
CA GLN A 49 -4.33 -19.42 -13.76
C GLN A 49 -3.62 -20.39 -12.81
N GLY A 50 -4.39 -20.97 -11.88
CA GLY A 50 -4.15 -22.32 -11.37
C GLY A 50 -3.06 -22.51 -10.32
N GLN A 51 -3.17 -21.87 -9.15
CA GLN A 51 -2.83 -22.43 -7.83
C GLN A 51 -2.99 -21.31 -6.78
N ARG A 52 -4.07 -21.38 -5.98
CA ARG A 52 -4.16 -20.67 -4.70
C ARG A 52 -2.86 -21.02 -3.94
N TRP A 53 -2.10 -20.03 -3.47
CA TRP A 53 -0.92 -20.19 -2.60
C TRP A 53 0.49 -20.35 -3.23
N ARG A 54 0.75 -19.97 -4.49
CA ARG A 54 2.14 -19.68 -4.91
C ARG A 54 2.52 -18.24 -4.54
N SER A 55 3.74 -18.06 -4.03
CA SER A 55 4.30 -16.76 -3.64
C SER A 55 4.21 -15.77 -4.79
N ARG A 56 3.48 -14.67 -4.60
CA ARG A 56 3.54 -13.53 -5.52
C ARG A 56 4.96 -12.96 -5.43
N THR A 57 5.65 -12.87 -6.57
CA THR A 57 6.98 -12.26 -6.63
C THR A 57 6.91 -10.75 -6.38
N LEU A 58 5.81 -10.12 -6.84
CA LEU A 58 5.57 -8.69 -6.76
C LEU A 58 4.06 -8.44 -6.61
N ASP A 59 3.70 -7.48 -5.76
CA ASP A 59 2.33 -7.01 -5.51
C ASP A 59 2.41 -5.47 -5.49
N LEU A 60 1.64 -4.80 -6.35
CA LEU A 60 1.64 -3.35 -6.54
C LEU A 60 0.26 -2.77 -6.29
N ASP A 61 0.13 -1.99 -5.21
CA ASP A 61 -1.12 -1.35 -4.81
C ASP A 61 -1.09 0.17 -4.99
N ILE A 62 -2.21 0.74 -5.47
CA ILE A 62 -2.45 2.19 -5.41
C ILE A 62 -2.99 2.53 -4.02
N VAL A 63 -2.16 3.17 -3.19
CA VAL A 63 -2.51 3.48 -1.79
C VAL A 63 -3.28 4.80 -1.67
N LEU A 64 -2.78 5.85 -2.31
CA LEU A 64 -3.29 7.22 -2.23
C LEU A 64 -3.19 7.88 -3.61
N TRP A 65 -4.07 8.85 -3.85
CA TRP A 65 -4.12 9.62 -5.09
C TRP A 65 -4.21 11.11 -4.80
N SER A 66 -3.53 11.94 -5.60
CA SER A 66 -3.55 13.40 -5.42
C SER A 66 -4.90 14.02 -5.77
N GLY A 67 -5.68 13.37 -6.64
CA GLY A 67 -7.06 13.75 -6.93
C GLY A 67 -8.06 13.36 -5.84
N GLY A 68 -7.62 12.79 -4.72
CA GLY A 68 -8.49 12.44 -3.59
C GLY A 68 -9.02 11.01 -3.66
N CYS A 69 -10.32 10.85 -3.40
CA CYS A 69 -10.97 9.54 -3.37
C CYS A 69 -11.37 9.09 -4.79
N TRP A 70 -11.20 7.80 -5.06
CA TRP A 70 -11.66 7.12 -6.27
C TRP A 70 -12.35 5.83 -5.88
N ALA A 71 -13.50 5.52 -6.49
CA ALA A 71 -14.16 4.24 -6.32
C ALA A 71 -14.85 3.83 -7.61
N ASP A 72 -14.50 2.66 -8.11
CA ASP A 72 -15.21 1.96 -9.17
C ASP A 72 -15.36 0.47 -8.79
N GLU A 73 -15.86 -0.33 -9.72
CA GLU A 73 -16.13 -1.77 -9.50
C GLU A 73 -14.89 -2.58 -9.11
N VAL A 74 -13.68 -2.12 -9.42
CA VAL A 74 -12.44 -2.88 -9.22
C VAL A 74 -11.31 -2.13 -8.52
N LEU A 75 -11.41 -0.81 -8.37
CA LEU A 75 -10.41 0.02 -7.71
C LEU A 75 -11.06 0.91 -6.64
N MET A 76 -10.44 0.93 -5.46
CA MET A 76 -10.77 1.88 -4.40
C MET A 76 -9.52 2.59 -3.90
N VAL A 77 -9.52 3.92 -4.00
CA VAL A 77 -8.50 4.81 -3.47
C VAL A 77 -9.16 5.80 -2.50
N PRO A 78 -8.64 6.00 -1.29
CA PRO A 78 -7.47 5.33 -0.70
C PRO A 78 -7.70 3.83 -0.45
N HIS A 79 -6.63 3.04 -0.54
CA HIS A 79 -6.70 1.59 -0.30
C HIS A 79 -7.28 1.30 1.09
N ARG A 80 -8.42 0.60 1.18
CA ARG A 80 -9.23 0.45 2.41
C ARG A 80 -8.44 0.24 3.71
N GLU A 81 -7.51 -0.71 3.70
CA GLU A 81 -6.79 -1.14 4.90
C GLU A 81 -5.45 -0.44 5.14
N PHE A 82 -5.03 0.52 4.30
CA PHE A 82 -3.66 1.06 4.37
C PHE A 82 -3.34 1.69 5.73
N ARG A 83 -4.35 2.26 6.40
CA ARG A 83 -4.23 2.93 7.70
C ARG A 83 -3.87 1.97 8.84
N ALA A 84 -4.23 0.69 8.70
CA ALA A 84 -3.92 -0.35 9.68
C ALA A 84 -2.60 -1.09 9.38
N ARG A 85 -2.03 -0.89 8.19
CA ARG A 85 -0.87 -1.66 7.71
C ARG A 85 0.44 -0.92 7.97
N ALA A 86 1.16 -1.37 9.00
CA ALA A 86 2.44 -0.78 9.38
C ALA A 86 3.50 -0.87 8.25
N PHE A 87 3.47 -1.93 7.45
CA PHE A 87 4.38 -2.12 6.32
C PHE A 87 4.04 -1.23 5.11
N VAL A 88 2.86 -0.59 5.09
CA VAL A 88 2.50 0.43 4.10
C VAL A 88 2.87 1.82 4.63
N LEU A 89 2.39 2.16 5.84
CA LEU A 89 2.62 3.49 6.43
C LEU A 89 4.09 3.77 6.76
N GLY A 90 4.87 2.76 7.13
CA GLY A 90 6.29 2.92 7.44
C GLY A 90 7.09 3.46 6.26
N PRO A 91 7.15 2.73 5.13
CA PRO A 91 7.79 3.19 3.90
C PRO A 91 7.20 4.50 3.36
N ALA A 92 5.87 4.66 3.38
CA ALA A 92 5.21 5.84 2.81
C ALA A 92 5.57 7.14 3.57
N VAL A 93 5.71 7.09 4.90
CA VAL A 93 6.12 8.26 5.71
C VAL A 93 7.55 8.71 5.42
N GLN A 94 8.44 7.81 5.01
CA GLN A 94 9.83 8.17 4.67
C GLN A 94 9.90 9.13 3.48
N ILE A 95 8.95 9.02 2.54
CA ILE A 95 8.98 9.76 1.28
C ILE A 95 7.91 10.84 1.16
N ALA A 96 6.78 10.70 1.86
CA ALA A 96 5.63 11.59 1.74
C ALA A 96 4.98 11.90 3.10
N PRO A 97 5.74 12.33 4.13
CA PRO A 97 5.22 12.43 5.51
C PRO A 97 4.05 13.41 5.66
N ARG A 98 3.97 14.42 4.78
CA ARG A 98 2.94 15.47 4.78
C ARG A 98 1.75 15.18 3.87
N TRP A 99 1.77 14.08 3.10
CA TRP A 99 0.64 13.71 2.25
C TRP A 99 -0.59 13.44 3.12
N ARG A 100 -1.73 14.01 2.73
CA ARG A 100 -2.98 13.90 3.48
C ARG A 100 -3.83 12.76 2.95
N ASP A 101 -4.31 11.95 3.87
CA ASP A 101 -5.39 11.02 3.58
C ASP A 101 -6.70 11.80 3.38
N PRO A 102 -7.36 11.71 2.22
CA PRO A 102 -8.57 12.46 1.94
C PRO A 102 -9.76 12.08 2.83
N VAL A 103 -9.75 10.89 3.45
CA VAL A 103 -10.85 10.44 4.32
C VAL A 103 -10.70 10.95 5.75
N SER A 104 -9.50 10.84 6.34
CA SER A 104 -9.29 11.30 7.73
C SER A 104 -8.79 12.74 7.86
N GLY A 105 -8.32 13.35 6.77
CA GLY A 105 -7.65 14.65 6.75
C GLY A 105 -6.25 14.65 7.39
N LEU A 106 -5.82 13.52 7.95
CA LEU A 106 -4.55 13.37 8.65
C LEU A 106 -3.40 13.17 7.66
N THR A 107 -2.22 13.64 8.06
CA THR A 107 -0.99 13.35 7.31
C THR A 107 -0.57 11.90 7.52
N LEU A 108 0.20 11.34 6.59
CA LEU A 108 0.82 10.02 6.77
C LEU A 108 1.63 9.94 8.07
N LYS A 109 2.33 11.03 8.45
CA LYS A 109 3.04 11.11 9.73
C LYS A 109 2.09 10.95 10.93
N HIS A 110 0.94 11.60 10.91
CA HIS A 110 -0.08 11.45 11.97
C HIS A 110 -0.64 10.03 12.03
N LEU A 111 -0.97 9.44 10.87
CA LEU A 111 -1.51 8.08 10.78
C LEU A 111 -0.52 7.06 11.33
N ARG A 112 0.76 7.18 10.96
CA ARG A 112 1.83 6.30 11.48
C ARG A 112 1.97 6.42 12.99
N ALA A 113 2.00 7.65 13.53
CA ALA A 113 2.10 7.87 14.96
C ALA A 113 0.94 7.26 15.74
N ARG A 114 -0.30 7.31 15.19
CA ARG A 114 -1.47 6.65 15.79
C ARG A 114 -1.35 5.13 15.79
N LEU A 115 -0.87 4.55 14.69
CA LEU A 115 -0.70 3.10 14.57
C LEU A 115 0.36 2.54 15.54
N THR A 116 1.41 3.30 15.82
CA THR A 116 2.50 2.88 16.72
C THR A 116 2.29 3.28 18.18
N ARG A 117 1.24 4.06 18.50
CA ARG A 117 0.98 4.48 19.86
C ARG A 117 0.53 3.26 20.68
N ARG A 118 1.33 2.88 21.68
CA ARG A 118 0.96 1.86 22.66
C ARG A 118 -0.31 2.33 23.39
N ALA A 119 -1.28 1.44 23.57
CA ALA A 119 -2.45 1.75 24.39
C ALA A 119 -1.98 2.16 25.80
N PRO A 120 -2.62 3.15 26.45
CA PRO A 120 -2.36 3.42 27.86
C PRO A 120 -2.61 2.13 28.67
N PRO A 121 -1.82 1.86 29.73
CA PRO A 121 -2.16 0.75 30.62
C PRO A 121 -3.57 0.95 31.18
N PRO A 122 -4.34 -0.14 31.40
CA PRO A 122 -5.61 -0.04 32.11
C PRO A 122 -5.38 0.59 33.48
N ARG A 123 -6.32 1.47 33.89
CA ARG A 123 -6.31 2.10 35.22
C ARG A 123 -6.61 1.10 36.31
#